data_AF-A0A915AL13-F1
#
_entry.id   AF-A0A915AL13-F1
#
_cell.length_a   1.000
_cell.length_b   1.000
_cell.length_c   1.000
_cell.angle_alpha   90.00
_cell.angle_beta   90.00
_cell.angle_gamma   90.00
#
_symmetry.space_group_name_H-M   'P 1'
#
loop_
_entity.id
_entity.type
_entity.pdbx_description
1 polymer ?
#
loop_
_entity_poly.entity_id
_entity_poly.type
_entity_poly.pdbx_seq_one_letter_code
_entity_poly.pdbx_strand_id
1 'polypeptide(L)'
;MLQVCHIWRRLILDNRRSLPLIETHCHIYIMSEGDNDSQQKTSIRQFDCLVQYIFTPHNALIDGFEENQHRYFHSNNKLLRALHVSGHHGDLRGELEPNSQKFFHPIAIGAHLTRQCLSFMRIISTNFDVYMRHNGELIDESDERLATSYEFLNNNCGHVDIRSMTLRSQNSLFHWRLGQRSKCLLSALNSIRNIEVINVDDVNFLFGKNAMRLHMMRHVTLRMDASHMGSFENPLTIIVDGDIPLLERLVTNAKQRGFSLNAFTDQPLILLPITAEDILSFVQIWQSSLKPWLFHILSFNASLSMNEFRSYATRMGFFERRSIIALSHSRFQIFHKEENSVSMEICGKNRAVSTKWSLRICHNPHLAK
;
A
#
# COMPACT_ATOMS: atom_id res chain seq x y z
N MET A 1 20.64 37.74 -6.68
CA MET A 1 20.50 37.31 -8.09
C MET A 1 20.55 35.78 -8.10
N LEU A 2 19.46 35.12 -8.51
CA LEU A 2 19.23 33.69 -8.31
C LEU A 2 20.12 32.82 -9.21
N GLN A 3 21.08 32.07 -8.63
CA GLN A 3 21.64 30.88 -9.27
C GLN A 3 20.71 29.69 -9.01
N VAL A 4 19.51 29.76 -9.60
CA VAL A 4 18.74 28.54 -9.87
C VAL A 4 19.57 27.74 -10.87
N CYS A 5 19.71 26.42 -10.68
CA CYS A 5 20.25 25.53 -11.71
C CYS A 5 19.62 25.92 -13.06
N HIS A 6 20.44 26.24 -14.07
CA HIS A 6 19.97 26.77 -15.35
C HIS A 6 18.84 25.92 -15.98
N ILE A 7 18.79 24.64 -15.63
CA ILE A 7 17.77 23.66 -16.03
C ILE A 7 16.40 24.00 -15.44
N TRP A 8 16.28 24.18 -14.12
CA TRP A 8 15.01 24.57 -13.48
C TRP A 8 14.58 25.98 -13.87
N ARG A 9 15.55 26.90 -14.01
CA ARG A 9 15.26 28.26 -14.46
C ARG A 9 14.64 28.26 -15.86
N ARG A 10 15.12 27.41 -16.78
CA ARG A 10 14.50 27.24 -18.10
C ARG A 10 13.11 26.62 -18.01
N LEU A 11 12.93 25.55 -17.24
CA LEU A 11 11.63 24.89 -17.06
C LEU A 11 10.55 25.84 -16.52
N ILE A 12 10.93 26.74 -15.60
CA ILE A 12 10.06 27.74 -14.98
C ILE A 12 9.83 28.94 -15.90
N LEU A 13 10.86 29.42 -16.63
CA LEU A 13 10.76 30.62 -17.47
C LEU A 13 10.15 30.36 -18.85
N ASP A 14 10.29 29.16 -19.42
CA ASP A 14 9.80 28.84 -20.77
C ASP A 14 8.29 28.54 -20.80
N ASN A 15 7.66 28.24 -19.65
CA ASN A 15 6.23 27.91 -19.57
C ASN A 15 5.38 29.06 -19.00
N ARG A 16 5.34 30.21 -19.70
CA ARG A 16 4.55 31.40 -19.32
C ARG A 16 3.03 31.31 -19.54
N ARG A 17 2.42 30.12 -19.52
CA ARG A 17 0.95 29.94 -19.50
C ARG A 17 0.62 28.74 -18.63
N SER A 18 -0.15 28.97 -17.55
CA SER A 18 -0.74 27.97 -16.64
C SER A 18 -0.02 26.60 -16.64
N LEU A 19 1.16 26.54 -16.03
CA LEU A 19 1.95 25.33 -15.92
C LEU A 19 1.10 24.20 -15.31
N PRO A 20 0.83 23.10 -16.03
CA PRO A 20 0.21 21.93 -15.41
C PRO A 20 1.14 21.41 -14.31
N LEU A 21 0.56 21.03 -13.17
CA LEU A 21 1.33 20.49 -12.06
C LEU A 21 2.04 19.20 -12.48
N ILE A 22 3.27 19.03 -12.00
CA ILE A 22 4.11 17.86 -12.27
C ILE A 22 3.62 16.72 -11.39
N GLU A 23 3.09 15.66 -12.01
CA GLU A 23 2.78 14.42 -11.29
C GLU A 23 4.06 13.84 -10.67
N THR A 24 4.03 13.64 -9.36
CA THR A 24 5.22 13.37 -8.55
C THR A 24 4.95 12.24 -7.56
N HIS A 25 5.91 11.33 -7.44
CA HIS A 25 6.03 10.38 -6.35
C HIS A 25 6.82 11.02 -5.20
N CYS A 26 6.33 10.86 -3.97
CA CYS A 26 7.05 11.33 -2.79
C CYS A 26 7.42 10.15 -1.89
N HIS A 27 8.72 9.93 -1.68
CA HIS A 27 9.23 9.00 -0.68
C HIS A 27 9.57 9.77 0.59
N ILE A 28 8.98 9.36 1.70
CA ILE A 28 9.10 9.99 3.01
C ILE A 28 9.80 9.00 3.93
N TYR A 29 11.02 9.33 4.30
CA TYR A 29 11.81 8.59 5.28
C TYR A 29 11.69 9.26 6.63
N ILE A 30 11.23 8.51 7.62
CA ILE A 30 11.03 8.98 8.99
C ILE A 30 11.97 8.17 9.88
N MET A 31 12.98 8.83 10.44
CA MET A 31 13.89 8.21 11.39
C MET A 31 13.54 8.64 12.80
N SER A 32 13.37 7.67 13.71
CA SER A 32 13.38 7.95 15.14
C SER A 32 14.82 8.25 15.55
N GLU A 33 15.10 9.46 16.03
CA GLU A 33 16.30 9.66 16.82
C GLU A 33 16.15 8.83 18.10
N GLY A 34 17.15 8.00 18.40
CA GLY A 34 17.22 7.34 19.69
C GLY A 34 17.69 8.37 20.70
N ASP A 35 16.92 8.60 21.76
CA ASP A 35 17.39 9.36 22.93
C ASP A 35 18.70 8.72 23.41
N ASN A 36 19.85 9.33 23.08
CA ASN A 36 21.10 9.03 23.78
C ASN A 36 21.19 9.76 25.12
N ASP A 37 20.25 10.66 25.42
CA ASP A 37 20.24 11.43 26.65
C ASP A 37 19.10 11.00 27.57
N SER A 38 19.48 10.19 28.55
CA SER A 38 18.71 9.87 29.75
C SER A 38 18.50 11.12 30.61
N GLN A 39 17.75 12.11 30.15
CA GLN A 39 17.27 13.24 30.96
C GLN A 39 16.33 14.14 30.16
N GLN A 40 15.04 13.84 30.16
CA GLN A 40 13.94 14.80 30.37
C GLN A 40 12.59 14.08 30.26
N LYS A 41 12.06 13.70 31.43
CA LYS A 41 10.63 13.44 31.61
C LYS A 41 9.90 14.78 31.69
N THR A 42 8.66 14.79 31.22
CA THR A 42 7.64 15.86 31.33
C THR A 42 7.82 17.10 30.46
N SER A 43 7.66 16.94 29.14
CA SER A 43 6.89 17.85 28.30
C SER A 43 6.44 17.06 27.07
N ILE A 44 5.41 17.52 26.36
CA ILE A 44 4.94 16.91 25.10
C ILE A 44 6.16 16.72 24.21
N ARG A 45 6.65 15.48 24.07
CA ARG A 45 7.81 15.14 23.24
C ARG A 45 7.43 15.48 21.81
N GLN A 46 7.75 16.70 21.37
CA GLN A 46 7.97 16.97 19.96
C GLN A 46 9.17 16.11 19.60
N PHE A 47 8.91 14.91 19.09
CA PHE A 47 9.98 14.08 18.58
C PHE A 47 10.70 14.87 17.50
N ASP A 48 11.97 15.21 17.74
CA ASP A 48 12.90 15.69 16.72
C ASP A 48 13.17 14.53 15.75
N CYS A 49 12.17 14.19 14.95
CA CYS A 49 12.28 13.18 13.92
C CYS A 49 12.97 13.80 12.72
N LEU A 50 14.08 13.19 12.30
CA LEU A 50 14.63 13.47 10.99
C LEU A 50 13.67 12.90 9.93
N VAL A 51 12.92 13.79 9.28
CA VAL A 51 12.06 13.46 8.15
C VAL A 51 12.70 13.97 6.86
N GLN A 52 12.98 13.06 5.94
CA GLN A 52 13.46 13.37 4.60
C GLN A 52 12.38 13.06 3.58
N TYR A 53 12.04 14.04 2.76
CA TYR A 53 11.12 13.92 1.64
C TYR A 53 11.93 13.87 0.34
N ILE A 54 11.66 12.89 -0.51
CA ILE A 54 12.30 12.74 -1.81
C ILE A 54 11.22 12.76 -2.87
N PHE A 55 11.25 13.78 -3.71
CA PHE A 55 10.27 14.01 -4.76
C PHE A 55 10.85 13.58 -6.10
N THR A 56 10.24 12.55 -6.69
CA THR A 56 10.63 11.98 -7.97
C THR A 56 9.49 12.20 -8.97
N PRO A 57 9.71 12.94 -10.07
CA PRO A 57 8.70 13.11 -11.11
C PRO A 57 8.26 11.75 -11.65
N HIS A 58 6.96 11.56 -11.93
CA HIS A 58 6.42 10.27 -12.36
C HIS A 58 7.04 9.74 -13.68
N ASN A 59 7.65 10.62 -14.48
CA ASN A 59 8.38 10.27 -15.71
C ASN A 59 9.87 9.94 -15.51
N ALA A 60 10.39 10.02 -14.28
CA ALA A 60 11.72 9.56 -13.94
C ALA A 60 11.65 8.06 -13.63
N LEU A 61 12.24 7.26 -14.51
CA LEU A 61 12.35 5.80 -14.45
C LEU A 61 12.57 5.28 -13.02
N ILE A 62 11.63 4.49 -12.52
CA ILE A 62 11.84 3.55 -11.42
C ILE A 62 11.92 2.17 -12.09
N ASP A 63 13.11 1.57 -12.09
CA ASP A 63 13.31 0.18 -12.51
C ASP A 63 12.38 -0.74 -11.71
N GLY A 64 11.68 -1.65 -12.39
CA GLY A 64 10.96 -2.76 -11.77
C GLY A 64 9.44 -2.84 -11.98
N PHE A 65 8.83 -2.00 -12.80
CA PHE A 65 7.45 -2.20 -13.28
C PHE A 65 7.45 -2.51 -14.78
N GLU A 66 6.97 -3.70 -15.14
CA GLU A 66 6.79 -4.11 -16.54
C GLU A 66 5.86 -3.13 -17.29
N GLU A 67 6.41 -2.62 -18.39
CA GLU A 67 5.81 -2.12 -19.63
C GLU A 67 4.36 -1.60 -19.61
N ASN A 68 4.22 -0.27 -19.59
CA ASN A 68 3.73 0.55 -20.73
C ASN A 68 3.09 1.85 -20.22
N GLN A 69 3.87 2.94 -20.25
CA GLN A 69 3.46 4.28 -20.71
C GLN A 69 4.63 5.26 -20.52
N HIS A 70 5.26 5.65 -21.63
CA HIS A 70 6.36 6.61 -21.68
C HIS A 70 5.89 8.02 -22.05
N ARG A 71 6.78 8.97 -21.70
CA ARG A 71 7.06 10.31 -22.28
C ARG A 71 6.48 11.48 -21.50
N TYR A 72 7.27 12.10 -20.63
CA TYR A 72 7.53 13.55 -20.65
C TYR A 72 8.92 13.86 -20.05
N PHE A 73 9.50 15.00 -20.45
CA PHE A 73 10.83 15.56 -20.13
C PHE A 73 11.99 15.12 -21.05
N HIS A 74 12.04 15.71 -22.24
CA HIS A 74 13.25 15.77 -23.06
C HIS A 74 13.68 17.23 -23.21
N SER A 75 14.75 17.62 -22.52
CA SER A 75 15.61 18.70 -23.01
C SER A 75 17.06 18.43 -22.60
N ASN A 76 17.90 18.16 -23.60
CA ASN A 76 19.37 18.22 -23.55
C ASN A 76 20.04 17.45 -22.40
N ASN A 77 20.04 16.11 -22.48
CA ASN A 77 20.99 15.17 -21.84
C ASN A 77 21.31 15.36 -20.35
N LYS A 78 20.47 16.06 -19.57
CA LYS A 78 20.53 16.15 -18.12
C LYS A 78 19.11 16.14 -17.56
N LEU A 79 18.59 14.95 -17.34
CA LEU A 79 17.34 14.75 -16.62
C LEU A 79 17.55 15.16 -15.14
N LEU A 80 16.52 15.57 -14.42
CA LEU A 80 16.57 15.64 -12.95
C LEU A 80 16.02 14.33 -12.41
N ARG A 81 16.71 13.76 -11.43
CA ARG A 81 16.32 12.49 -10.82
C ARG A 81 15.35 12.71 -9.67
N ALA A 82 15.74 13.56 -8.71
CA ALA A 82 14.94 13.82 -7.51
C ALA A 82 15.18 15.22 -6.93
N LEU A 83 14.23 15.69 -6.14
CA LEU A 83 14.40 16.79 -5.18
C LEU A 83 14.34 16.21 -3.77
N HIS A 84 15.42 16.34 -3.01
CA HIS A 84 15.44 16.00 -1.59
C HIS A 84 15.06 17.24 -0.79
N VAL A 85 14.19 17.09 0.19
CA VAL A 85 13.79 18.15 1.10
C VAL A 85 13.86 17.61 2.52
N SER A 86 14.59 18.33 3.37
CA SER A 86 14.55 18.15 4.81
C SER A 86 13.91 19.39 5.44
N GLY A 87 13.05 19.16 6.42
CA GLY A 87 12.38 20.20 7.18
C GLY A 87 12.72 20.04 8.65
N HIS A 88 13.32 21.07 9.26
CA HIS A 88 13.56 21.13 10.70
C HIS A 88 13.16 22.52 11.20
N HIS A 89 12.24 22.59 12.18
CA HIS A 89 11.74 23.84 12.79
C HIS A 89 11.42 25.00 11.81
N GLY A 90 10.75 24.72 10.69
CA GLY A 90 10.30 25.74 9.73
C GLY A 90 11.34 26.16 8.67
N ASP A 91 12.59 25.71 8.81
CA ASP A 91 13.60 25.83 7.76
C ASP A 91 13.50 24.67 6.77
N LEU A 92 13.19 25.01 5.52
CA LEU A 92 13.15 24.09 4.40
C LEU A 92 14.49 24.13 3.67
N ARG A 93 15.21 23.02 3.67
CA ARG A 93 16.42 22.86 2.86
C ARG A 93 16.12 21.90 1.72
N GLY A 94 16.46 22.31 0.51
CA GLY A 94 16.30 21.47 -0.68
C GLY A 94 17.65 21.09 -1.25
N GLU A 95 17.76 19.90 -1.82
CA GLU A 95 18.90 19.46 -2.61
C GLU A 95 18.41 18.84 -3.92
N LEU A 96 19.00 19.25 -5.02
CA LEU A 96 18.65 18.77 -6.36
C LEU A 96 19.59 17.66 -6.79
N GLU A 97 19.04 16.48 -7.07
CA GLU A 97 19.80 15.34 -7.62
C GLU A 97 19.70 15.33 -9.16
N PRO A 98 20.79 15.60 -9.89
CA PRO A 98 20.79 15.50 -11.34
C PRO A 98 20.85 14.03 -11.79
N ASN A 99 20.12 13.68 -12.85
CA ASN A 99 20.27 12.40 -13.55
C ASN A 99 21.50 12.47 -14.46
N SER A 100 22.69 12.40 -13.86
CA SER A 100 23.97 12.40 -14.57
C SER A 100 24.92 11.37 -13.97
N GLN A 101 25.48 10.49 -14.81
CA GLN A 101 26.54 9.55 -14.41
C GLN A 101 27.86 10.24 -14.00
N LYS A 102 28.00 11.56 -14.24
CA LYS A 102 29.24 12.31 -13.97
C LYS A 102 29.18 13.17 -12.71
N PHE A 103 27.99 13.50 -12.21
CA PHE A 103 27.79 14.37 -11.05
C PHE A 103 26.88 13.66 -10.06
N PHE A 104 27.48 12.99 -9.07
CA PHE A 104 26.76 12.28 -8.01
C PHE A 104 26.41 13.16 -6.81
N HIS A 105 26.80 14.43 -6.82
CA HIS A 105 26.60 15.32 -5.67
C HIS A 105 25.30 16.11 -5.81
N PRO A 106 24.36 15.99 -4.86
CA PRO A 106 23.20 16.85 -4.78
C PRO A 106 23.60 18.32 -4.70
N ILE A 107 22.84 19.19 -5.37
CA ILE A 107 23.08 20.64 -5.38
C ILE A 107 22.12 21.29 -4.37
N ALA A 108 22.66 21.82 -3.28
CA ALA A 108 21.88 22.55 -2.29
C ALA A 108 21.19 23.78 -2.89
N ILE A 109 19.93 23.98 -2.52
CA ILE A 109 19.11 25.13 -2.91
C ILE A 109 18.50 25.80 -1.68
N GLY A 110 18.34 27.13 -1.76
CA GLY A 110 17.75 27.90 -0.66
C GLY A 110 16.25 27.67 -0.50
N ALA A 111 15.73 27.91 0.71
CA ALA A 111 14.34 27.66 1.10
C ALA A 111 13.29 28.24 0.16
N HIS A 112 13.51 29.46 -0.37
CA HIS A 112 12.60 30.08 -1.32
C HIS A 112 12.47 29.26 -2.61
N LEU A 113 13.60 28.81 -3.17
CA LEU A 113 13.59 27.99 -4.37
C LEU A 113 12.98 26.61 -4.10
N THR A 114 13.25 26.03 -2.92
CA THR A 114 12.62 24.77 -2.49
C THR A 114 11.09 24.89 -2.48
N ARG A 115 10.55 25.93 -1.82
CA ARG A 115 9.09 26.19 -1.79
C ARG A 115 8.52 26.38 -3.19
N GLN A 116 9.20 27.14 -4.05
CA GLN A 116 8.78 27.31 -5.44
C GLN A 116 8.73 25.97 -6.19
N CYS A 117 9.76 25.12 -6.07
CA CYS A 117 9.74 23.79 -6.70
C CYS A 117 8.58 22.92 -6.19
N LEU A 118 8.34 22.88 -4.88
CA LEU A 118 7.23 22.12 -4.29
C LEU A 118 5.87 22.60 -4.80
N SER A 119 5.67 23.90 -4.97
CA SER A 119 4.41 24.47 -5.46
C SER A 119 3.99 24.01 -6.87
N PHE A 120 4.92 23.46 -7.66
CA PHE A 120 4.61 22.89 -8.97
C PHE A 120 4.32 21.38 -8.93
N MET A 121 4.43 20.73 -7.76
CA MET A 121 4.26 19.29 -7.64
C MET A 121 2.80 18.93 -7.33
N ARG A 122 2.26 17.98 -8.11
CA ARG A 122 1.05 17.22 -7.78
C ARG A 122 1.47 15.86 -7.26
N ILE A 123 1.26 15.62 -5.96
CA ILE A 123 1.58 14.35 -5.35
C ILE A 123 0.50 13.34 -5.69
N ILE A 124 0.87 12.30 -6.46
CA ILE A 124 -0.04 11.24 -6.89
C ILE A 124 0.24 9.90 -6.21
N SER A 125 1.44 9.72 -5.66
CA SER A 125 1.83 8.52 -4.94
C SER A 125 2.83 8.82 -3.84
N THR A 126 2.77 8.04 -2.76
CA THR A 126 3.62 8.23 -1.57
C THR A 126 4.15 6.92 -1.03
N ASN A 127 5.41 6.90 -0.60
CA ASN A 127 5.95 5.81 0.21
C ASN A 127 6.38 6.36 1.57
N PHE A 128 5.81 5.84 2.66
CA PHE A 128 6.20 6.19 4.03
C PHE A 128 7.02 5.05 4.61
N ASP A 129 8.32 5.29 4.75
CA ASP A 129 9.26 4.36 5.36
C ASP A 129 9.63 4.88 6.75
N VAL A 130 9.18 4.19 7.79
CA VAL A 130 9.53 4.49 9.17
C VAL A 130 10.64 3.56 9.63
N TYR A 131 11.73 4.15 10.13
CA TYR A 131 12.81 3.45 10.79
C TYR A 131 12.71 3.70 12.31
N MET A 132 12.11 2.74 13.02
CA MET A 132 12.07 2.73 14.48
C MET A 132 13.40 2.19 15.03
N ARG A 133 14.08 3.00 15.86
CA ARG A 133 15.19 2.58 16.73
C ARG A 133 14.67 2.64 18.16
N HIS A 134 14.76 1.55 18.92
CA HIS A 134 14.45 1.62 20.36
C HIS A 134 15.48 0.87 21.21
N ASN A 135 15.90 1.54 22.29
CA ASN A 135 16.79 1.05 23.36
C ASN A 135 16.00 0.47 24.55
N GLY A 136 15.04 -0.43 24.31
CA GLY A 136 14.67 -1.40 25.36
C GLY A 136 13.31 -1.33 26.08
N GLU A 137 12.32 -0.53 25.69
CA GLU A 137 10.94 -0.73 26.18
C GLU A 137 9.92 -0.55 25.05
N LEU A 138 9.02 -1.54 24.90
CA LEU A 138 7.90 -1.51 23.95
C LEU A 138 6.86 -0.51 24.45
N ILE A 139 7.11 0.78 24.25
CA ILE A 139 6.12 1.80 24.62
C ILE A 139 4.98 1.74 23.60
N ASP A 140 3.76 1.67 24.14
CA ASP A 140 2.46 1.60 23.46
C ASP A 140 2.10 2.92 22.72
N GLU A 141 3.10 3.60 22.16
CA GLU A 141 2.93 4.93 21.59
C GLU A 141 2.41 4.83 20.16
N SER A 142 1.21 5.38 20.00
CA SER A 142 0.54 5.51 18.72
C SER A 142 1.23 6.61 17.88
N ASP A 143 1.70 6.29 16.68
CA ASP A 143 2.56 7.16 15.87
C ASP A 143 1.78 8.07 14.91
N GLU A 144 1.90 9.38 15.09
CA GLU A 144 1.20 10.40 14.29
C GLU A 144 1.98 10.97 13.11
N ARG A 145 3.16 10.42 12.80
CA ARG A 145 4.06 10.99 11.77
C ARG A 145 3.50 10.88 10.36
N LEU A 146 2.63 9.91 10.08
CA LEU A 146 1.87 9.87 8.82
C LEU A 146 1.05 11.15 8.64
N ALA A 147 0.29 11.54 9.67
CA ALA A 147 -0.53 12.75 9.63
C ALA A 147 0.32 14.03 9.51
N THR A 148 1.42 14.12 10.26
CA THR A 148 2.35 15.25 10.21
C THR A 148 3.00 15.40 8.84
N SER A 149 3.48 14.30 8.25
CA SER A 149 4.10 14.33 6.92
C SER A 149 3.10 14.60 5.81
N TYR A 150 1.85 14.13 5.93
CA TYR A 150 0.79 14.50 4.99
C TYR A 150 0.48 16.01 5.07
N GLU A 151 0.40 16.57 6.27
CA GLU A 151 0.18 18.01 6.46
C GLU A 151 1.31 18.84 5.83
N PHE A 152 2.57 18.39 5.95
CA PHE A 152 3.69 18.99 5.25
C PHE A 152 3.47 19.03 3.72
N LEU A 153 3.10 17.90 3.12
CA LEU A 153 2.83 17.84 1.68
C LEU A 153 1.69 18.77 1.30
N ASN A 154 0.60 18.76 2.06
CA ASN A 154 -0.58 19.57 1.79
C ASN A 154 -0.30 21.08 1.89
N ASN A 155 0.61 21.48 2.78
CA ASN A 155 0.95 22.89 3.00
C ASN A 155 2.01 23.43 2.02
N ASN A 156 2.85 22.56 1.44
CA ASN A 156 3.98 23.01 0.62
C ASN A 156 3.88 22.63 -0.86
N CYS A 157 3.15 21.57 -1.20
CA CYS A 157 2.99 21.14 -2.59
C CYS A 157 1.81 21.86 -3.28
N GLY A 158 1.88 21.95 -4.61
CA GLY A 158 0.80 22.58 -5.39
C GLY A 158 -0.54 21.85 -5.29
N HIS A 159 -0.51 20.51 -5.20
CA HIS A 159 -1.70 19.69 -5.00
C HIS A 159 -1.33 18.31 -4.42
N VAL A 160 -2.17 17.76 -3.54
CA VAL A 160 -2.04 16.38 -3.03
C VAL A 160 -3.29 15.57 -3.42
N ASP A 161 -3.13 14.57 -4.29
CA ASP A 161 -4.18 13.66 -4.78
C ASP A 161 -3.62 12.23 -4.76
N ILE A 162 -3.39 11.70 -3.55
CA ILE A 162 -2.70 10.41 -3.38
C ILE A 162 -3.60 9.29 -3.90
N ARG A 163 -3.13 8.60 -4.95
CA ARG A 163 -3.80 7.44 -5.57
C ARG A 163 -3.12 6.12 -5.22
N SER A 164 -1.85 6.16 -4.85
CA SER A 164 -1.06 4.98 -4.45
C SER A 164 -0.26 5.30 -3.20
N MET A 165 -0.34 4.44 -2.18
CA MET A 165 0.35 4.65 -0.91
C MET A 165 1.02 3.36 -0.43
N THR A 166 2.25 3.46 0.02
CA THR A 166 2.93 2.39 0.76
C THR A 166 3.21 2.88 2.18
N LEU A 167 2.88 2.06 3.18
CA LEU A 167 3.19 2.27 4.59
C LEU A 167 4.10 1.13 5.05
N ARG A 168 5.31 1.44 5.48
CA ARG A 168 6.31 0.42 5.81
C ARG A 168 7.06 0.77 7.10
N SER A 169 7.14 -0.18 8.03
CA SER A 169 8.25 -0.21 8.97
C SER A 169 9.44 -0.93 8.34
N GLN A 170 10.58 -0.23 8.27
CA GLN A 170 11.84 -0.77 7.77
C GLN A 170 12.47 -1.77 8.75
N ASN A 171 12.00 -1.81 10.01
CA ASN A 171 12.45 -2.76 11.01
C ASN A 171 11.35 -3.80 11.27
N SER A 172 11.59 -5.05 10.85
CA SER A 172 10.61 -6.13 11.02
C SER A 172 10.30 -6.44 12.48
N LEU A 173 11.23 -6.16 13.40
CA LEU A 173 11.04 -6.39 14.85
C LEU A 173 10.11 -5.35 15.49
N PHE A 174 9.93 -4.20 14.84
CA PHE A 174 9.13 -3.10 15.37
C PHE A 174 8.10 -2.69 14.35
N HIS A 175 6.94 -3.32 14.44
CA HIS A 175 5.82 -3.00 13.58
C HIS A 175 5.34 -1.56 13.83
N TRP A 176 4.94 -0.88 12.76
CA TRP A 176 4.44 0.48 12.87
C TRP A 176 3.02 0.47 13.44
N ARG A 177 2.82 1.14 14.57
CA ARG A 177 1.51 1.38 15.19
C ARG A 177 1.01 2.77 14.84
N LEU A 178 0.08 2.87 13.90
CA LEU A 178 -0.48 4.16 13.50
C LEU A 178 -1.28 4.81 14.64
N GLY A 179 -1.10 6.11 14.80
CA GLY A 179 -1.88 6.98 15.68
C GLY A 179 -3.31 7.21 15.19
N GLN A 180 -4.15 7.70 16.09
CA GLN A 180 -5.57 7.94 15.79
C GLN A 180 -5.77 9.01 14.72
N ARG A 181 -5.01 10.11 14.75
CA ARG A 181 -5.08 11.17 13.74
C ARG A 181 -4.65 10.63 12.37
N SER A 182 -3.64 9.77 12.33
CA SER A 182 -3.17 9.08 11.14
C SER A 182 -4.20 8.10 10.57
N LYS A 183 -4.89 7.34 11.42
CA LYS A 183 -6.03 6.48 11.01
C LYS A 183 -7.20 7.29 10.46
N CYS A 184 -7.56 8.39 11.12
CA CYS A 184 -8.60 9.31 10.65
C CYS A 184 -8.23 9.97 9.31
N LEU A 185 -6.96 10.32 9.11
CA LEU A 185 -6.47 10.80 7.82
C LEU A 185 -6.66 9.73 6.74
N LEU A 186 -6.22 8.50 6.98
CA LEU A 186 -6.36 7.41 6.02
C LEU A 186 -7.82 7.19 5.61
N SER A 187 -8.76 7.19 6.57
CA SER A 187 -10.18 7.02 6.28
C SER A 187 -10.79 8.19 5.49
N ALA A 188 -10.20 9.39 5.56
CA ALA A 188 -10.61 10.57 4.80
C ALA A 188 -10.05 10.60 3.36
N LEU A 189 -8.98 9.85 3.06
CA LEU A 189 -8.34 9.83 1.74
C LEU A 189 -9.15 8.98 0.73
N ASN A 190 -10.05 9.65 0.01
CA ASN A 190 -10.98 9.00 -0.92
C ASN A 190 -10.38 8.65 -2.30
N SER A 191 -9.22 9.20 -2.64
CA SER A 191 -8.57 9.03 -3.96
C SER A 191 -7.70 7.77 -4.06
N ILE A 192 -7.43 7.09 -2.94
CA ILE A 192 -6.51 5.95 -2.88
C ILE A 192 -7.10 4.77 -3.65
N ARG A 193 -6.34 4.32 -4.65
CA ARG A 193 -6.63 3.14 -5.49
C ARG A 193 -5.74 1.96 -5.11
N ASN A 194 -4.51 2.21 -4.72
CA ASN A 194 -3.55 1.16 -4.36
C ASN A 194 -2.99 1.44 -2.97
N ILE A 195 -2.99 0.44 -2.10
CA ILE A 195 -2.30 0.52 -0.82
C ILE A 195 -1.46 -0.73 -0.57
N GLU A 196 -0.25 -0.52 -0.10
CA GLU A 196 0.63 -1.57 0.39
C GLU A 196 1.01 -1.27 1.84
N VAL A 197 0.86 -2.26 2.71
CA VAL A 197 1.11 -2.14 4.14
C VAL A 197 2.09 -3.23 4.54
N ILE A 198 3.25 -2.83 5.09
CA ILE A 198 4.37 -3.72 5.39
C ILE A 198 4.83 -3.50 6.83
N ASN A 199 4.86 -4.56 7.66
CA ASN A 199 5.27 -4.48 9.06
C ASN A 199 4.46 -3.42 9.84
N VAL A 200 3.13 -3.46 9.75
CA VAL A 200 2.21 -2.55 10.45
C VAL A 200 1.25 -3.39 11.29
N ASP A 201 1.06 -3.02 12.56
CA ASP A 201 0.33 -3.84 13.55
C ASP A 201 -1.19 -3.84 13.34
N ASP A 202 -1.77 -2.69 13.00
CA ASP A 202 -3.23 -2.52 12.92
C ASP A 202 -3.68 -2.18 11.49
N VAL A 203 -4.44 -3.09 10.88
CA VAL A 203 -5.04 -2.91 9.55
C VAL A 203 -6.56 -2.69 9.61
N ASN A 204 -7.14 -2.41 10.78
CA ASN A 204 -8.57 -2.11 10.92
C ASN A 204 -8.98 -0.85 10.16
N PHE A 205 -8.04 0.05 9.89
CA PHE A 205 -8.29 1.17 8.99
C PHE A 205 -8.59 0.72 7.54
N LEU A 206 -8.27 -0.51 7.14
CA LEU A 206 -8.62 -1.09 5.83
C LEU A 206 -9.84 -2.01 5.88
N PHE A 207 -10.03 -2.74 6.97
CA PHE A 207 -11.01 -3.82 7.02
C PHE A 207 -12.05 -3.71 8.14
N GLY A 208 -11.85 -2.79 9.10
CA GLY A 208 -12.72 -2.61 10.24
C GLY A 208 -14.04 -1.90 9.92
N LYS A 209 -14.85 -1.63 10.96
CA LYS A 209 -16.15 -0.93 10.84
C LYS A 209 -16.04 0.44 10.17
N ASN A 210 -15.00 1.20 10.50
CA ASN A 210 -14.71 2.53 9.96
C ASN A 210 -13.62 2.49 8.88
N ALA A 211 -13.48 1.37 8.18
CA ALA A 211 -12.49 1.20 7.14
C ALA A 211 -12.54 2.31 6.10
N MET A 212 -11.37 2.60 5.52
CA MET A 212 -11.23 3.33 4.29
C MET A 212 -12.24 2.83 3.27
N ARG A 213 -12.84 3.77 2.52
CA ARG A 213 -13.87 3.41 1.55
C ARG A 213 -13.24 2.61 0.42
N LEU A 214 -13.32 1.27 0.49
CA LEU A 214 -12.79 0.33 -0.52
C LEU A 214 -13.38 0.53 -1.93
N HIS A 215 -14.44 1.33 -2.08
CA HIS A 215 -15.16 1.57 -3.33
C HIS A 215 -14.31 2.10 -4.50
N MET A 216 -13.18 2.76 -4.21
CA MET A 216 -12.23 3.28 -5.21
C MET A 216 -10.94 2.45 -5.30
N MET A 217 -10.74 1.50 -4.37
CA MET A 217 -9.54 0.67 -4.35
C MET A 217 -9.55 -0.35 -5.49
N ARG A 218 -8.36 -0.60 -6.03
CA ARG A 218 -8.05 -1.62 -7.03
C ARG A 218 -7.09 -2.66 -6.49
N HIS A 219 -6.16 -2.24 -5.62
CA HIS A 219 -5.13 -3.14 -5.11
C HIS A 219 -4.87 -2.89 -3.62
N VAL A 220 -4.91 -3.96 -2.83
CA VAL A 220 -4.53 -3.94 -1.41
C VAL A 220 -3.51 -5.05 -1.17
N THR A 221 -2.36 -4.69 -0.63
CA THR A 221 -1.32 -5.66 -0.25
C THR A 221 -0.96 -5.50 1.23
N LEU A 222 -0.97 -6.62 1.96
CA LEU A 222 -0.53 -6.71 3.35
C LEU A 222 0.64 -7.68 3.43
N ARG A 223 1.74 -7.25 4.05
CA ARG A 223 2.96 -8.04 4.20
C ARG A 223 3.59 -7.83 5.58
N MET A 224 4.27 -8.86 6.04
CA MET A 224 5.21 -8.83 7.16
C MET A 224 6.50 -9.45 6.64
N ASP A 225 7.57 -8.69 6.65
CA ASP A 225 8.89 -9.17 6.29
C ASP A 225 9.50 -9.85 7.51
N ALA A 226 9.93 -11.10 7.34
CA ALA A 226 10.44 -11.94 8.42
C ALA A 226 11.96 -11.99 8.49
N SER A 227 12.67 -11.21 7.65
CA SER A 227 14.11 -11.38 7.39
C SER A 227 15.00 -11.27 8.63
N HIS A 228 14.53 -10.65 9.70
CA HIS A 228 15.26 -10.53 10.97
C HIS A 228 14.48 -11.07 12.19
N MET A 229 13.32 -11.67 11.95
CA MET A 229 12.52 -12.28 12.99
C MET A 229 13.03 -13.71 13.19
N GLY A 230 13.60 -14.01 14.36
CA GLY A 230 13.80 -15.40 14.79
C GLY A 230 12.49 -16.18 14.71
N SER A 231 12.52 -17.50 14.90
CA SER A 231 11.34 -18.36 14.84
C SER A 231 10.24 -17.87 15.80
N PHE A 232 9.33 -17.00 15.33
CA PHE A 232 8.08 -16.75 16.02
C PHE A 232 7.33 -18.07 15.98
N GLU A 233 7.15 -18.67 17.15
CA GLU A 233 6.33 -19.87 17.31
C GLU A 233 4.85 -19.58 16.99
N ASN A 234 4.43 -18.31 17.01
CA ASN A 234 3.05 -17.90 16.86
C ASN A 234 2.85 -16.91 15.69
N PRO A 235 2.06 -17.27 14.66
CA PRO A 235 1.68 -16.34 13.62
C PRO A 235 0.76 -15.24 14.15
N LEU A 236 0.90 -14.01 13.63
CA LEU A 236 0.01 -12.90 13.95
C LEU A 236 -1.33 -13.10 13.22
N THR A 237 -2.38 -13.36 13.98
CA THR A 237 -3.74 -13.32 13.44
C THR A 237 -4.22 -11.88 13.42
N ILE A 238 -4.57 -11.37 12.24
CA ILE A 238 -5.16 -10.03 12.12
C ILE A 238 -6.56 -10.08 12.72
N ILE A 239 -6.78 -9.31 13.78
CA ILE A 239 -8.12 -9.09 14.33
C ILE A 239 -8.77 -7.98 13.52
N VAL A 240 -9.85 -8.32 12.81
CA VAL A 240 -10.67 -7.37 12.07
C VAL A 240 -11.91 -7.06 12.89
N ASP A 241 -12.00 -5.83 13.40
CA ASP A 241 -13.17 -5.35 14.13
C ASP A 241 -14.35 -5.18 13.17
N GLY A 242 -15.30 -6.11 13.19
CA GLY A 242 -16.43 -6.07 12.26
C GLY A 242 -17.59 -6.98 12.66
N ASP A 243 -18.81 -6.54 12.32
CA ASP A 243 -20.05 -7.31 12.52
C ASP A 243 -20.32 -8.31 11.39
N ILE A 244 -19.54 -8.22 10.30
CA ILE A 244 -19.65 -9.09 9.11
C ILE A 244 -18.28 -9.66 8.75
N PRO A 245 -18.22 -10.90 8.20
CA PRO A 245 -16.99 -11.52 7.75
C PRO A 245 -16.21 -10.69 6.73
N LEU A 246 -14.88 -10.83 6.74
CA LEU A 246 -13.98 -10.09 5.87
C LEU A 246 -14.31 -10.25 4.38
N LEU A 247 -14.55 -11.48 3.92
CA LEU A 247 -14.86 -11.74 2.51
C LEU A 247 -16.19 -11.11 2.09
N GLU A 248 -17.21 -11.15 2.94
CA GLU A 248 -18.51 -10.51 2.69
C GLU A 248 -18.37 -8.98 2.62
N ARG A 249 -17.57 -8.40 3.51
CA ARG A 249 -17.25 -6.98 3.51
C ARG A 249 -16.56 -6.56 2.21
N LEU A 250 -15.61 -7.37 1.72
CA LEU A 250 -14.93 -7.10 0.45
C LEU A 250 -15.93 -7.09 -0.71
N VAL A 251 -16.82 -8.09 -0.81
CA VAL A 251 -17.87 -8.15 -1.86
C VAL A 251 -18.77 -6.92 -1.83
N THR A 252 -19.17 -6.50 -0.64
CA THR A 252 -20.12 -5.39 -0.48
C THR A 252 -19.49 -4.03 -0.77
N ASN A 253 -18.22 -3.85 -0.40
CA ASN A 253 -17.56 -2.55 -0.41
C ASN A 253 -16.62 -2.32 -1.59
N ALA A 254 -16.04 -3.36 -2.19
CA ALA A 254 -15.25 -3.21 -3.40
C ALA A 254 -16.19 -2.90 -4.56
N LYS A 255 -16.05 -1.72 -5.19
CA LYS A 255 -16.91 -1.29 -6.31
C LYS A 255 -16.14 -1.14 -7.62
N GLN A 256 -14.80 -1.24 -7.57
CA GLN A 256 -13.97 -1.19 -8.77
C GLN A 256 -13.86 -2.55 -9.41
N ARG A 257 -13.94 -2.57 -10.74
CA ARG A 257 -13.62 -3.75 -11.54
C ARG A 257 -12.16 -4.16 -11.34
N GLY A 258 -11.91 -5.45 -11.17
CA GLY A 258 -10.58 -6.03 -11.05
C GLY A 258 -9.91 -5.79 -9.70
N PHE A 259 -10.68 -5.60 -8.62
CA PHE A 259 -10.12 -5.49 -7.27
C PHE A 259 -9.25 -6.70 -6.94
N SER A 260 -8.07 -6.45 -6.36
CA SER A 260 -7.10 -7.45 -5.97
C SER A 260 -6.71 -7.26 -4.51
N LEU A 261 -6.73 -8.34 -3.73
CA LEU A 261 -6.21 -8.41 -2.37
C LEU A 261 -5.09 -9.43 -2.31
N ASN A 262 -3.94 -9.01 -1.79
CA ASN A 262 -2.81 -9.88 -1.49
C ASN A 262 -2.42 -9.72 -0.02
N ALA A 263 -3.00 -10.55 0.84
CA ALA A 263 -2.70 -10.62 2.26
C ALA A 263 -1.95 -11.91 2.59
N PHE A 264 -0.81 -12.14 1.94
CA PHE A 264 0.02 -13.30 2.19
C PHE A 264 1.49 -12.91 2.24
N THR A 265 2.23 -13.63 3.06
CA THR A 265 3.68 -13.52 3.28
C THR A 265 4.33 -14.85 2.98
N ASP A 266 5.59 -14.89 2.53
CA ASP A 266 6.27 -16.15 2.22
C ASP A 266 6.45 -17.04 3.45
N GLN A 267 6.60 -16.44 4.63
CA GLN A 267 6.43 -17.11 5.93
C GLN A 267 5.05 -16.75 6.50
N PRO A 268 4.28 -17.68 7.10
CA PRO A 268 2.87 -17.48 7.45
C PRO A 268 2.62 -16.59 8.67
N LEU A 269 3.32 -15.46 8.77
CA LEU A 269 3.26 -14.55 9.92
C LEU A 269 1.97 -13.73 9.97
N ILE A 270 1.25 -13.55 8.85
CA ILE A 270 -0.11 -13.00 8.85
C ILE A 270 -1.11 -14.12 8.59
N LEU A 271 -2.11 -14.27 9.47
CA LEU A 271 -3.30 -15.06 9.20
C LEU A 271 -4.53 -14.16 9.19
N LEU A 272 -5.31 -14.25 8.13
CA LEU A 272 -6.66 -13.68 8.11
C LEU A 272 -7.64 -14.64 8.78
N PRO A 273 -8.59 -14.14 9.59
CA PRO A 273 -9.57 -14.95 10.31
C PRO A 273 -10.70 -15.38 9.34
N ILE A 274 -10.33 -16.16 8.33
CA ILE A 274 -11.23 -16.65 7.29
C ILE A 274 -11.47 -18.14 7.51
N THR A 275 -12.74 -18.50 7.69
CA THR A 275 -13.22 -19.86 7.90
C THR A 275 -13.66 -20.52 6.60
N ALA A 276 -13.97 -21.83 6.65
CA ALA A 276 -14.52 -22.55 5.50
C ALA A 276 -15.89 -21.99 5.07
N GLU A 277 -16.70 -21.58 6.05
CA GLU A 277 -18.01 -20.97 5.82
C GLU A 277 -17.87 -19.66 5.04
N ASP A 278 -16.93 -18.80 5.44
CA ASP A 278 -16.68 -17.52 4.77
C ASP A 278 -16.32 -17.71 3.29
N ILE A 279 -15.45 -18.68 2.99
CA ILE A 279 -15.07 -18.99 1.59
C ILE A 279 -16.28 -19.47 0.81
N LEU A 280 -17.09 -20.40 1.36
CA LEU A 280 -18.26 -20.92 0.64
C LEU A 280 -19.34 -19.85 0.44
N SER A 281 -19.63 -19.05 1.46
CA SER A 281 -20.58 -17.94 1.37
C SER A 281 -20.13 -16.93 0.32
N PHE A 282 -18.85 -16.55 0.31
CA PHE A 282 -18.29 -15.68 -0.73
C PHE A 282 -18.49 -16.25 -2.14
N VAL A 283 -18.20 -17.54 -2.34
CA VAL A 283 -18.37 -18.20 -3.65
C VAL A 283 -19.82 -18.19 -4.08
N GLN A 284 -20.75 -18.48 -3.16
CA GLN A 284 -22.19 -18.48 -3.46
C GLN A 284 -22.69 -17.11 -3.87
N ILE A 285 -22.30 -16.05 -3.13
CA ILE A 285 -22.64 -14.67 -3.47
C ILE A 285 -22.07 -14.29 -4.84
N TRP A 286 -20.79 -14.63 -5.09
CA TRP A 286 -20.14 -14.38 -6.37
C TRP A 286 -20.83 -15.10 -7.54
N GLN A 287 -21.23 -16.37 -7.36
CA GLN A 287 -21.89 -17.16 -8.40
C GLN A 287 -23.23 -16.57 -8.88
N SER A 288 -23.88 -15.77 -8.05
CA SER A 288 -25.13 -15.06 -8.36
C SER A 288 -24.94 -13.55 -8.53
N SER A 289 -23.71 -13.07 -8.66
CA SER A 289 -23.42 -11.65 -8.75
C SER A 289 -23.69 -11.14 -10.17
N LEU A 290 -24.35 -9.99 -10.28
CA LEU A 290 -24.51 -9.29 -11.57
C LEU A 290 -23.18 -8.71 -12.12
N LYS A 291 -22.09 -8.78 -11.35
CA LYS A 291 -20.77 -8.25 -11.70
C LYS A 291 -19.67 -9.24 -11.30
N PRO A 292 -19.55 -10.41 -11.95
CA PRO A 292 -18.58 -11.43 -11.57
C PRO A 292 -17.12 -11.00 -11.79
N TRP A 293 -16.88 -9.95 -12.58
CA TRP A 293 -15.56 -9.33 -12.82
C TRP A 293 -15.13 -8.29 -11.78
N LEU A 294 -15.90 -8.11 -10.70
CA LEU A 294 -15.57 -7.15 -9.64
C LEU A 294 -14.22 -7.45 -9.00
N PHE A 295 -13.91 -8.74 -8.83
CA PHE A 295 -12.64 -9.22 -8.29
C PHE A 295 -11.77 -9.80 -9.40
N HIS A 296 -10.46 -9.59 -9.31
CA HIS A 296 -9.49 -10.31 -10.12
C HIS A 296 -8.87 -11.47 -9.33
N ILE A 297 -8.35 -11.18 -8.13
CA ILE A 297 -7.73 -12.18 -7.27
C ILE A 297 -7.81 -11.80 -5.79
N LEU A 298 -8.12 -12.77 -4.94
CA LEU A 298 -7.95 -12.69 -3.49
C LEU A 298 -6.96 -13.77 -3.07
N SER A 299 -5.79 -13.36 -2.57
CA SER A 299 -4.76 -14.27 -2.06
C SER A 299 -4.48 -13.98 -0.61
N PHE A 300 -4.56 -14.98 0.26
CA PHE A 300 -4.37 -14.81 1.69
C PHE A 300 -3.88 -16.06 2.41
N ASN A 301 -3.22 -15.89 3.55
CA ASN A 301 -2.95 -16.99 4.47
C ASN A 301 -4.08 -17.06 5.51
N ALA A 302 -4.56 -18.27 5.83
CA ALA A 302 -5.52 -18.51 6.91
C ALA A 302 -5.15 -19.78 7.68
N SER A 303 -5.60 -19.89 8.93
CA SER A 303 -5.43 -21.12 9.74
C SER A 303 -6.23 -22.31 9.19
N LEU A 304 -7.28 -22.03 8.42
CA LEU A 304 -8.09 -23.04 7.74
C LEU A 304 -7.25 -23.96 6.84
N SER A 305 -7.25 -25.25 7.14
CA SER A 305 -6.63 -26.28 6.30
C SER A 305 -7.50 -26.67 5.11
N MET A 306 -6.86 -27.21 4.06
CA MET A 306 -7.58 -27.77 2.91
C MET A 306 -8.54 -28.91 3.32
N ASN A 307 -8.16 -29.73 4.29
CA ASN A 307 -8.99 -30.86 4.72
C ASN A 307 -10.25 -30.39 5.48
N GLU A 308 -10.11 -29.39 6.36
CA GLU A 308 -11.25 -28.78 7.05
C GLU A 308 -12.23 -28.14 6.06
N PHE A 309 -11.70 -27.39 5.08
CA PHE A 309 -12.52 -26.81 4.02
C PHE A 309 -13.31 -27.89 3.26
N ARG A 310 -12.64 -28.97 2.83
CA ARG A 310 -13.31 -30.05 2.09
C ARG A 310 -14.37 -30.75 2.92
N SER A 311 -14.08 -31.09 4.18
CA SER A 311 -15.05 -31.73 5.07
C SER A 311 -16.30 -30.87 5.25
N TYR A 312 -16.11 -29.57 5.48
CA TYR A 312 -17.22 -28.62 5.58
C TYR A 312 -17.99 -28.50 4.25
N ALA A 313 -17.29 -28.32 3.13
CA ALA A 313 -17.88 -28.17 1.80
C ALA A 313 -18.66 -29.42 1.35
N THR A 314 -18.18 -30.62 1.63
CA THR A 314 -18.89 -31.87 1.37
C THR A 314 -20.19 -31.94 2.18
N ARG A 315 -20.14 -31.60 3.48
CA ARG A 315 -21.34 -31.58 4.33
C ARG A 315 -22.40 -30.59 3.85
N MET A 316 -21.97 -29.49 3.22
CA MET A 316 -22.85 -28.48 2.63
C MET A 316 -23.30 -28.82 1.20
N GLY A 317 -22.98 -30.02 0.67
CA GLY A 317 -23.30 -30.42 -0.70
C GLY A 317 -22.65 -29.55 -1.77
N PHE A 318 -21.55 -28.85 -1.44
CA PHE A 318 -20.91 -27.90 -2.36
C PHE A 318 -20.41 -28.60 -3.62
N PHE A 319 -19.74 -29.74 -3.47
CA PHE A 319 -19.14 -30.48 -4.60
C PHE A 319 -20.15 -31.25 -5.45
N GLU A 320 -21.41 -31.35 -5.04
CA GLU A 320 -22.48 -32.04 -5.80
C GLU A 320 -23.05 -31.14 -6.91
N ARG A 321 -22.74 -29.85 -6.89
CA ARG A 321 -23.26 -28.87 -7.86
C ARG A 321 -22.51 -29.00 -9.19
N ARG A 322 -23.26 -29.10 -10.30
CA ARG A 322 -22.72 -29.18 -11.67
C ARG A 322 -21.83 -27.99 -12.06
N SER A 323 -22.01 -26.84 -11.41
CA SER A 323 -21.20 -25.64 -11.63
C SER A 323 -19.79 -25.74 -11.05
N ILE A 324 -19.41 -26.86 -10.42
CA ILE A 324 -18.14 -27.02 -9.71
C ILE A 324 -17.39 -28.22 -10.29
N ILE A 325 -16.15 -28.00 -10.68
CA ILE A 325 -15.22 -29.02 -11.17
C ILE A 325 -14.04 -29.09 -10.20
N ALA A 326 -13.82 -30.26 -9.60
CA ALA A 326 -12.60 -30.53 -8.85
C ALA A 326 -11.45 -30.82 -9.83
N LEU A 327 -10.44 -29.94 -9.88
CA LEU A 327 -9.26 -30.12 -10.73
C LEU A 327 -8.19 -30.96 -10.03
N SER A 328 -8.07 -30.81 -8.71
CA SER A 328 -7.21 -31.62 -7.85
C SER A 328 -7.72 -31.62 -6.40
N HIS A 329 -7.01 -32.28 -5.47
CA HIS A 329 -7.34 -32.23 -4.04
C HIS A 329 -7.40 -30.79 -3.50
N SER A 330 -6.54 -29.91 -4.02
CA SER A 330 -6.32 -28.55 -3.54
C SER A 330 -6.83 -27.45 -4.47
N ARG A 331 -7.44 -27.81 -5.60
CA ARG A 331 -7.83 -26.86 -6.67
C ARG A 331 -9.20 -27.17 -7.23
N PHE A 332 -10.04 -26.15 -7.31
CA PHE A 332 -11.43 -26.23 -7.76
C PHE A 332 -11.72 -25.11 -8.75
N GLN A 333 -12.53 -25.40 -9.76
CA GLN A 333 -13.07 -24.42 -10.69
C GLN A 333 -14.58 -24.33 -10.51
N ILE A 334 -15.10 -23.11 -10.39
CA ILE A 334 -16.51 -22.82 -10.17
C ILE A 334 -17.00 -21.90 -11.30
N PHE A 335 -18.05 -22.28 -12.00
CA PHE A 335 -18.66 -21.46 -13.05
C PHE A 335 -19.68 -20.48 -12.46
N HIS A 336 -19.76 -19.30 -13.08
CA HIS A 336 -20.83 -18.35 -12.80
C HIS A 336 -22.18 -18.90 -13.28
N LYS A 337 -23.29 -18.56 -12.59
CA LYS A 337 -24.61 -19.11 -12.95
C LYS A 337 -25.14 -18.61 -14.29
N GLU A 338 -24.84 -17.36 -14.62
CA GLU A 338 -25.41 -16.67 -15.80
C GLU A 338 -24.36 -16.33 -16.86
N GLU A 339 -23.07 -16.37 -16.53
CA GLU A 339 -21.98 -15.97 -17.43
C GLU A 339 -21.02 -17.13 -17.68
N ASN A 340 -21.30 -17.91 -18.72
CA ASN A 340 -20.55 -19.13 -19.05
C ASN A 340 -19.06 -18.88 -19.38
N SER A 341 -18.71 -17.66 -19.77
CA SER A 341 -17.34 -17.25 -20.08
C SER A 341 -16.52 -16.90 -18.83
N VAL A 342 -17.13 -16.87 -17.64
CA VAL A 342 -16.47 -16.49 -16.39
C VAL A 342 -16.50 -17.65 -15.40
N SER A 343 -15.32 -17.95 -14.84
CA SER A 343 -15.17 -18.95 -13.77
C SER A 343 -14.27 -18.41 -12.66
N MET A 344 -14.43 -18.93 -11.46
CA MET A 344 -13.55 -18.71 -10.32
C MET A 344 -12.74 -19.98 -10.07
N GLU A 345 -11.44 -19.81 -9.90
CA GLU A 345 -10.56 -20.86 -9.42
C GLU A 345 -10.24 -20.64 -7.95
N ILE A 346 -10.46 -21.67 -7.12
CA ILE A 346 -10.06 -21.71 -5.72
C ILE A 346 -8.90 -22.68 -5.60
N CYS A 347 -7.80 -22.23 -5.03
CA CYS A 347 -6.63 -23.04 -4.75
C CYS A 347 -6.19 -22.83 -3.30
N GLY A 348 -5.86 -23.91 -2.58
CA GLY A 348 -5.26 -23.83 -1.26
C GLY A 348 -3.97 -24.64 -1.19
N LYS A 349 -2.87 -23.98 -0.84
CA LYS A 349 -1.55 -24.60 -0.66
C LYS A 349 -1.21 -24.64 0.82
N ASN A 350 -1.22 -25.84 1.40
CA ASN A 350 -0.81 -26.05 2.79
C ASN A 350 0.64 -25.57 2.98
N ARG A 351 0.87 -24.91 4.11
CA ARG A 351 2.16 -24.48 4.66
C ARG A 351 2.18 -24.94 6.13
N ALA A 352 3.36 -25.02 6.73
CA ALA A 352 3.54 -25.62 8.06
C ALA A 352 2.42 -25.30 9.08
N VAL A 353 2.14 -24.02 9.31
CA VAL A 353 1.13 -23.55 10.28
C VAL A 353 -0.08 -22.82 9.65
N SER A 354 -0.25 -22.89 8.32
CA SER A 354 -1.35 -22.18 7.63
C SER A 354 -1.61 -22.73 6.24
N THR A 355 -2.69 -22.29 5.59
CA THR A 355 -2.91 -22.53 4.15
C THR A 355 -2.91 -21.21 3.41
N LYS A 356 -2.13 -21.14 2.33
CA LYS A 356 -2.24 -20.05 1.36
C LYS A 356 -3.42 -20.33 0.45
N TRP A 357 -4.48 -19.55 0.58
CA TRP A 357 -5.66 -19.57 -0.28
C TRP A 357 -5.52 -18.56 -1.41
N SER A 358 -6.04 -18.91 -2.58
CA SER A 358 -6.12 -18.06 -3.77
C SER A 358 -7.46 -18.27 -4.44
N LEU A 359 -8.25 -17.22 -4.55
CA LEU A 359 -9.52 -17.17 -5.27
C LEU A 359 -9.32 -16.24 -6.47
N ARG A 360 -9.29 -16.77 -7.69
CA ARG A 360 -8.96 -16.04 -8.91
C ARG A 360 -10.11 -16.10 -9.90
N ILE A 361 -10.48 -14.97 -10.48
CA ILE A 361 -11.44 -14.93 -11.58
C ILE A 361 -10.71 -15.15 -12.90
N CYS A 362 -11.16 -16.16 -13.63
CA CYS A 362 -10.65 -16.58 -14.93
C CYS A 362 -11.70 -16.27 -16.00
N HIS A 363 -11.27 -15.63 -17.09
CA HIS A 363 -12.12 -15.41 -18.26
C HIS A 363 -11.72 -16.43 -19.33
N ASN A 364 -12.68 -17.25 -19.75
CA ASN A 364 -12.53 -18.20 -20.84
C ASN A 364 -13.28 -17.68 -22.07
N PRO A 365 -12.61 -16.92 -22.95
CA PRO A 365 -13.26 -16.32 -24.12
C PRO A 365 -13.82 -17.38 -25.08
N HIS A 366 -13.31 -18.61 -25.06
CA HIS A 366 -13.78 -19.71 -25.91
C HIS A 366 -15.13 -20.30 -25.51
N LEU A 367 -15.66 -19.95 -24.33
CA LEU A 367 -16.98 -20.35 -23.83
C LEU A 367 -18.02 -19.22 -23.92
N ALA A 368 -17.63 -18.04 -24.42
CA ALA A 368 -18.56 -16.96 -24.75
C ALA A 368 -19.25 -17.32 -26.09
N LYS A 369 -20.34 -18.07 -26.03
CA LYS A 369 -21.25 -18.29 -27.16
C LYS A 369 -22.64 -17.80 -26.81
#